data_AF-A0A7J4SJ56-F1
#
_entry.id   AF-A0A7J4SJ56-F1
#
_cell.length_a   1.000
_cell.length_b   1.000
_cell.length_c   1.000
_cell.angle_alpha   90.00
_cell.angle_beta   90.00
_cell.angle_gamma   90.00
#
_symmetry.space_group_name_H-M   'P 1'
#
loop_
_entity.id
_entity.type
_entity.pdbx_description
1 polymer ?
#
loop_
_entity_poly.entity_id
_entity_poly.type
_entity_poly.pdbx_seq_one_letter_code
_entity_poly.pdbx_strand_id
1 'polypeptide(L)'
;MKLYDKSISLMIVALFLGSIALTIVTESVDNNSSVLPDEPVISEAQSPGHPVFAEYVGAHWCTPCHSMSANLHSVYGTNGGGGTQSEDFTYISFWESPTTGWGNDAPINRRAHISATAYPTVVYGDAPSSDSTYYTSSRDVAGAYQNGGNMFNANDYSMTVSQSTNGNNMDIEITATYTGSG
;
A
#
# COMPACT_ATOMS: atom_id res chain seq x y z
N MET A 1 -9.58 -64.61 32.03
CA MET A 1 -9.99 -63.80 30.86
C MET A 1 -10.44 -62.38 31.22
N LYS A 2 -11.31 -62.18 32.23
CA LYS A 2 -11.87 -60.85 32.60
C LYS A 2 -10.88 -59.73 33.04
N LEU A 3 -9.64 -60.08 33.45
CA LEU A 3 -8.61 -59.10 33.83
C LEU A 3 -7.82 -58.57 32.61
N TYR A 4 -7.69 -59.37 31.55
CA TYR A 4 -6.98 -59.00 30.33
C TYR A 4 -7.79 -57.99 29.51
N ASP A 5 -9.11 -58.20 29.42
CA ASP A 5 -10.03 -57.30 28.70
C ASP A 5 -10.10 -55.91 29.36
N LYS A 6 -10.06 -55.84 30.69
CA LYS A 6 -10.00 -54.57 31.43
C LYS A 6 -8.68 -53.82 31.21
N SER A 7 -7.56 -54.54 31.14
CA SER A 7 -6.24 -53.95 30.89
C SER A 7 -6.13 -53.39 29.47
N ILE A 8 -6.69 -54.08 28.47
CA ILE A 8 -6.70 -53.61 27.08
C ILE A 8 -7.60 -52.37 26.95
N SER A 9 -8.77 -52.38 27.57
CA SER A 9 -9.68 -51.23 27.56
C SER A 9 -9.04 -49.99 28.17
N LEU A 10 -8.30 -50.14 29.29
CA LEU A 10 -7.57 -49.04 29.91
C LEU A 10 -6.45 -48.49 29.01
N MET A 11 -5.74 -49.39 28.30
CA MET A 11 -4.66 -49.03 27.38
C MET A 11 -5.18 -48.23 26.18
N ILE A 12 -6.31 -48.63 25.61
CA ILE A 12 -6.95 -47.93 24.49
C ILE A 12 -7.41 -46.54 24.93
N VAL A 13 -8.05 -46.42 26.08
CA VAL A 13 -8.50 -45.12 26.62
C VAL A 13 -7.30 -44.19 26.89
N ALA A 14 -6.20 -44.72 27.43
CA ALA A 14 -4.97 -43.95 27.64
C ALA A 14 -4.34 -43.47 26.33
N LEU A 15 -4.36 -44.30 25.28
CA LEU A 15 -3.88 -43.93 23.94
C LEU A 15 -4.73 -42.83 23.31
N PHE A 16 -6.06 -42.90 23.44
CA PHE A 16 -6.95 -41.85 22.94
C PHE A 16 -6.77 -40.53 23.68
N LEU A 17 -6.70 -40.55 25.02
CA LEU A 17 -6.49 -39.35 25.82
C LEU A 17 -5.09 -38.75 25.59
N GLY A 18 -4.07 -39.59 25.43
CA GLY A 18 -2.71 -39.16 25.10
C GLY A 18 -2.62 -38.50 23.72
N SER A 19 -3.34 -39.02 22.72
CA SER A 19 -3.38 -38.44 21.37
C SER A 19 -4.02 -37.05 21.36
N ILE A 20 -5.12 -36.87 22.09
CA ILE A 20 -5.81 -35.56 22.22
C ILE A 20 -4.92 -34.55 22.94
N ALA A 21 -4.24 -34.96 24.02
CA ALA A 21 -3.32 -34.09 24.75
C ALA A 21 -2.14 -33.64 23.86
N LEU A 22 -1.63 -34.51 23.00
CA LEU A 22 -0.55 -34.18 22.07
C LEU A 22 -0.99 -33.18 21.00
N THR A 23 -2.22 -33.28 20.49
CA THR A 23 -2.81 -32.32 19.55
C THR A 23 -2.95 -30.93 20.18
N ILE A 24 -3.41 -30.84 21.44
CA ILE A 24 -3.54 -29.55 22.15
C ILE A 24 -2.18 -28.88 22.36
N VAL A 25 -1.13 -29.65 22.65
CA VAL A 25 0.23 -29.12 22.82
C VAL A 25 0.85 -28.71 21.48
N THR A 26 0.54 -29.40 20.38
CA THR A 26 1.07 -29.04 19.05
C THR A 26 0.37 -27.83 18.45
N GLU A 27 -0.96 -27.70 18.59
CA GLU A 27 -1.72 -26.52 18.14
C GLU A 27 -1.42 -25.24 18.94
N SER A 28 -0.97 -25.38 20.19
CA SER A 28 -0.54 -24.24 21.02
C SER A 28 0.89 -23.77 20.72
N VAL A 29 1.71 -24.59 20.06
CA VAL A 29 3.07 -24.20 19.63
C VAL A 29 3.05 -23.52 18.25
N ASP A 30 2.14 -23.93 17.35
CA ASP A 30 2.02 -23.36 15.99
C ASP A 30 1.27 -22.02 15.92
N ASN A 31 0.70 -21.51 17.02
CA ASN A 31 0.11 -20.17 17.06
C ASN A 31 1.12 -19.03 17.20
N ASN A 32 2.43 -19.34 17.22
CA ASN A 32 3.45 -18.32 16.95
C ASN A 32 3.58 -18.16 15.43
N SER A 33 2.59 -17.53 14.81
CA SER A 33 2.88 -16.76 13.60
C SER A 33 4.05 -15.86 13.96
N SER A 34 5.20 -16.09 13.34
CA SER A 34 6.35 -15.21 13.46
C SER A 34 5.97 -13.89 12.81
N VAL A 35 5.28 -13.03 13.56
CA VAL A 35 5.13 -11.62 13.20
C VAL A 35 6.55 -11.10 13.20
N LEU A 36 7.06 -10.82 11.99
CA LEU A 36 8.31 -10.11 11.85
C LEU A 36 8.15 -8.80 12.63
N PRO A 37 9.09 -8.46 13.52
CA PRO A 37 9.03 -7.19 14.21
C PRO A 37 8.99 -6.08 13.17
N ASP A 38 8.11 -5.09 13.36
CA ASP A 38 8.09 -3.90 12.53
C ASP A 38 9.50 -3.30 12.52
N GLU A 39 10.02 -3.03 11.31
CA GLU A 39 11.31 -2.37 11.18
C GLU A 39 11.20 -0.99 11.84
N PRO A 40 12.18 -0.61 12.69
CA PRO A 40 12.17 0.69 13.31
C PRO A 40 12.23 1.76 12.21
N VAL A 41 11.38 2.78 12.29
CA VAL A 41 11.43 3.90 11.34
C VAL A 41 12.72 4.69 11.61
N ILE A 42 13.75 4.48 10.79
CA ILE A 42 15.10 5.02 11.03
C ILE A 42 15.21 6.51 10.65
N SER A 43 14.24 7.05 9.91
CA SER A 43 14.08 8.50 9.71
C SER A 43 12.73 8.76 9.08
N GLU A 44 11.99 9.73 9.59
CA GLU A 44 10.70 10.11 9.05
C GLU A 44 10.85 11.30 8.11
N ALA A 45 10.08 11.31 7.03
CA ALA A 45 10.05 12.41 6.10
C ALA A 45 9.18 13.53 6.68
N GLN A 46 9.72 14.73 6.85
CA GLN A 46 8.96 15.88 7.34
C GLN A 46 7.93 16.36 6.32
N SER A 47 6.76 16.78 6.79
CA SER A 47 5.71 17.32 5.92
C SER A 47 6.20 18.54 5.11
N PRO A 48 5.91 18.59 3.79
CA PRO A 48 6.19 19.75 2.94
C PRO A 48 5.15 20.89 3.14
N GLY A 49 4.20 20.72 4.08
CA GLY A 49 3.17 21.71 4.39
C GLY A 49 2.01 21.75 3.38
N HIS A 50 1.91 20.76 2.49
CA HIS A 50 0.84 20.66 1.50
C HIS A 50 0.58 19.20 1.09
N PRO A 51 -0.61 18.87 0.57
CA PRO A 51 -0.91 17.51 0.10
C PRO A 51 -0.02 17.09 -1.07
N VAL A 52 0.61 15.93 -0.97
CA VAL A 52 1.41 15.31 -2.04
C VAL A 52 0.72 14.03 -2.49
N PHE A 53 0.41 13.95 -3.79
CA PHE A 53 -0.16 12.77 -4.41
C PHE A 53 0.87 12.09 -5.30
N ALA A 54 1.07 10.77 -5.15
CA ALA A 54 1.97 9.99 -5.98
C ALA A 54 1.27 8.84 -6.71
N GLU A 55 1.67 8.60 -7.95
CA GLU A 55 1.24 7.45 -8.76
C GLU A 55 2.45 6.57 -9.06
N TYR A 56 2.42 5.33 -8.60
CA TYR A 56 3.51 4.38 -8.74
C TYR A 56 3.18 3.28 -9.74
N VAL A 57 4.13 2.94 -10.60
CA VAL A 57 4.06 1.84 -11.57
C VAL A 57 5.21 0.87 -11.32
N GLY A 58 4.85 -0.39 -11.01
CA GLY A 58 5.78 -1.46 -10.65
C GLY A 58 5.36 -2.82 -11.20
N ALA A 59 6.28 -3.80 -11.17
CA ALA A 59 6.03 -5.15 -11.66
C ALA A 59 6.72 -6.21 -10.81
N HIS A 60 6.13 -7.41 -10.76
CA HIS A 60 6.65 -8.54 -9.98
C HIS A 60 8.05 -9.02 -10.38
N TRP A 61 8.43 -8.88 -11.65
CA TRP A 61 9.76 -9.26 -12.15
C TRP A 61 10.80 -8.16 -11.94
N CYS A 62 10.37 -6.96 -11.53
CA CYS A 62 11.24 -5.82 -11.32
C CYS A 62 11.77 -5.84 -9.88
N THR A 63 12.96 -6.39 -9.66
CA THR A 63 13.60 -6.42 -8.33
C THR A 63 13.69 -5.01 -7.68
N PRO A 64 14.05 -3.94 -8.39
CA PRO A 64 14.02 -2.58 -7.84
C PRO A 64 12.64 -2.12 -7.32
N CYS A 65 11.55 -2.62 -7.89
CA CYS A 65 10.19 -2.19 -7.60
C CYS A 65 9.76 -2.55 -6.17
N HIS A 66 10.28 -3.63 -5.60
CA HIS A 66 9.98 -4.00 -4.21
C HIS A 66 10.46 -2.93 -3.21
N SER A 67 11.69 -2.47 -3.37
CA SER A 67 12.23 -1.41 -2.49
C SER A 67 11.53 -0.08 -2.67
N MET A 68 11.14 0.28 -3.91
CA MET A 68 10.40 1.51 -4.16
C MET A 68 9.03 1.46 -3.47
N SER A 69 8.33 0.32 -3.58
CA SER A 69 7.05 0.09 -2.91
C SER A 69 7.18 0.13 -1.39
N ALA A 70 8.25 -0.43 -0.82
CA ALA A 70 8.50 -0.38 0.61
C ALA A 70 8.75 1.06 1.10
N ASN A 71 9.50 1.85 0.33
CA ASN A 71 9.76 3.25 0.66
C ASN A 71 8.50 4.11 0.57
N LEU A 72 7.66 3.91 -0.45
CA LEU A 72 6.33 4.54 -0.55
C LEU A 72 5.44 4.18 0.65
N HIS A 73 5.42 2.90 1.03
CA HIS A 73 4.66 2.46 2.19
C HIS A 73 5.18 3.06 3.49
N SER A 74 6.49 3.16 3.67
CA SER A 74 7.09 3.80 4.85
C SER A 74 6.71 5.27 4.97
N VAL A 75 6.82 6.05 3.88
CA VAL A 75 6.43 7.48 3.90
C VAL A 75 4.92 7.63 4.15
N TYR A 76 4.08 6.76 3.60
CA TYR A 76 2.65 6.76 3.90
C TYR A 76 2.34 6.35 5.34
N GLY A 77 3.09 5.42 5.92
CA GLY A 77 2.91 5.00 7.31
C GLY A 77 3.14 6.14 8.31
N THR A 78 4.02 7.08 7.99
CA THR A 78 4.30 8.25 8.84
C THR A 78 3.47 9.48 8.46
N ASN A 79 3.19 9.70 7.17
CA ASN A 79 2.64 10.95 6.65
C ASN A 79 1.32 10.81 5.87
N GLY A 80 0.77 9.59 5.76
CA GLY A 80 -0.48 9.30 5.06
C GLY A 80 -1.65 9.02 6.00
N GLY A 81 -2.80 8.60 5.47
CA GLY A 81 -4.07 8.45 6.20
C GLY A 81 -3.99 7.60 7.49
N GLY A 82 -3.77 8.26 8.63
CA GLY A 82 -3.59 7.65 9.95
C GLY A 82 -2.12 7.57 10.43
N GLY A 83 -1.21 8.29 9.79
CA GLY A 83 0.21 8.34 10.11
C GLY A 83 0.53 9.13 11.38
N THR A 84 1.76 8.93 11.88
CA THR A 84 2.21 9.50 13.15
C THR A 84 2.70 10.95 13.07
N GLN A 85 2.97 11.47 11.87
CA GLN A 85 3.51 12.83 11.64
C GLN A 85 2.54 13.76 10.91
N SER A 86 1.92 13.30 9.82
CA SER A 86 0.96 14.08 9.03
C SER A 86 -0.03 13.17 8.33
N GLU A 87 -0.97 13.79 7.61
CA GLU A 87 -1.97 13.11 6.77
C GLU A 87 -2.00 13.69 5.34
N ASP A 88 -0.86 14.19 4.88
CA ASP A 88 -0.73 14.93 3.62
C ASP A 88 -0.07 14.13 2.49
N PHE A 89 0.31 12.86 2.72
CA PHE A 89 0.79 11.97 1.67
C PHE A 89 -0.26 10.93 1.26
N THR A 90 -0.53 10.82 -0.04
CA THR A 90 -1.35 9.74 -0.59
C THR A 90 -0.69 9.21 -1.84
N TYR A 91 -0.73 7.89 -2.03
CA TYR A 91 -0.28 7.31 -3.28
C TYR A 91 -1.19 6.17 -3.74
N ILE A 92 -1.16 5.93 -5.04
CA ILE A 92 -1.73 4.72 -5.65
C ILE A 92 -0.62 3.88 -6.28
N SER A 93 -0.81 2.58 -6.25
CA SER A 93 0.11 1.61 -6.84
C SER A 93 -0.56 0.87 -7.98
N PHE A 94 0.03 0.94 -9.16
CA PHE A 94 -0.25 0.09 -10.30
C PHE A 94 0.80 -1.00 -10.35
N TRP A 95 0.38 -2.22 -10.03
CA TRP A 95 1.28 -3.38 -9.95
C TRP A 95 0.94 -4.43 -11.01
N GLU A 96 1.96 -4.88 -11.75
CA GLU A 96 1.84 -6.05 -12.63
C GLU A 96 1.96 -7.35 -11.83
N SER A 97 0.85 -8.09 -11.74
CA SER A 97 0.81 -9.39 -11.09
C SER A 97 1.57 -10.47 -11.89
N PRO A 98 2.25 -11.41 -11.22
CA PRO A 98 2.93 -12.54 -11.88
C PRO A 98 1.98 -13.49 -12.61
N THR A 99 0.71 -13.54 -12.20
CA THR A 99 -0.25 -14.53 -12.71
C THR A 99 -1.34 -13.90 -13.57
N THR A 100 -1.70 -12.65 -13.28
CA THR A 100 -2.83 -11.97 -13.93
C THR A 100 -2.40 -10.77 -14.76
N GLY A 101 -1.11 -10.42 -14.77
CA GLY A 101 -0.60 -9.23 -15.45
C GLY A 101 -1.19 -7.94 -14.88
N TRP A 102 -1.45 -6.98 -15.76
CA TRP A 102 -2.05 -5.69 -15.41
C TRP A 102 -3.54 -5.81 -15.11
N GLY A 103 -3.97 -5.24 -13.99
CA GLY A 103 -5.40 -5.11 -13.68
C GLY A 103 -6.14 -4.23 -14.70
N ASN A 104 -7.43 -4.47 -14.91
CA ASN A 104 -8.25 -3.62 -15.75
C ASN A 104 -8.40 -2.22 -15.14
N ASP A 105 -8.00 -1.18 -15.87
CA ASP A 105 -8.12 0.23 -15.44
C ASP A 105 -9.17 1.01 -16.23
N ALA A 106 -9.96 0.35 -17.08
CA ALA A 106 -11.13 0.96 -17.71
C ALA A 106 -12.24 1.28 -16.67
N PRO A 107 -13.05 2.33 -16.90
CA PRO A 107 -13.03 3.22 -18.06
C PRO A 107 -12.03 4.40 -17.96
N ILE A 108 -11.45 4.63 -16.78
CA ILE A 108 -10.62 5.81 -16.50
C ILE A 108 -9.26 5.75 -17.24
N ASN A 109 -8.75 4.54 -17.50
CA ASN A 109 -7.49 4.27 -18.22
C ASN A 109 -6.30 5.07 -17.65
N ARG A 110 -6.24 5.17 -16.30
CA ARG A 110 -5.34 6.10 -15.61
C ARG A 110 -3.85 5.82 -15.88
N ARG A 111 -3.47 4.56 -16.14
CA ARG A 111 -2.05 4.24 -16.42
C ARG A 111 -1.55 4.85 -17.72
N ALA A 112 -2.43 5.15 -18.69
CA ALA A 112 -2.03 5.77 -19.95
C ALA A 112 -1.44 7.18 -19.75
N HIS A 113 -1.88 7.92 -18.74
CA HIS A 113 -1.31 9.22 -18.36
C HIS A 113 0.11 9.09 -17.82
N ILE A 114 0.39 8.04 -17.05
CA ILE A 114 1.70 7.84 -16.42
C ILE A 114 2.76 7.48 -17.46
N SER A 115 2.41 6.93 -18.63
CA SER A 115 3.36 6.70 -19.75
C SER A 115 4.72 6.13 -19.31
N ALA A 116 4.72 5.18 -18.36
CA ALA A 116 5.95 4.67 -17.77
C ALA A 116 6.77 3.96 -18.85
N THR A 117 7.91 4.56 -19.23
CA THR A 117 8.85 3.96 -20.20
C THR A 117 9.80 2.95 -19.54
N ALA A 118 9.81 2.90 -18.20
CA ALA A 118 10.63 2.00 -17.40
C ALA A 118 9.99 1.67 -16.04
N TYR A 119 10.50 0.64 -15.36
CA TYR A 119 10.11 0.28 -14.00
C TYR A 119 11.31 0.37 -13.04
N PRO A 120 11.12 0.80 -11.78
CA PRO A 120 9.92 1.45 -11.24
C PRO A 120 9.78 2.86 -11.79
N THR A 121 8.55 3.36 -11.88
CA THR A 121 8.27 4.77 -12.15
C THR A 121 7.32 5.31 -11.09
N VAL A 122 7.66 6.46 -10.51
CA VAL A 122 6.73 7.27 -9.70
C VAL A 122 6.53 8.63 -10.36
N VAL A 123 5.28 9.06 -10.37
CA VAL A 123 4.85 10.41 -10.75
C VAL A 123 4.32 11.09 -9.52
N TYR A 124 4.72 12.35 -9.32
CA TYR A 124 4.10 13.22 -8.33
C TYR A 124 3.10 14.12 -9.05
N GLY A 125 1.84 14.10 -8.58
CA GLY A 125 0.69 14.65 -9.31
C GLY A 125 0.71 16.16 -9.50
N ASP A 126 1.58 16.86 -8.78
CA ASP A 126 1.81 18.29 -8.84
C ASP A 126 2.99 18.68 -9.77
N ALA A 127 3.79 17.72 -10.24
CA ALA A 127 4.94 18.01 -11.10
C ALA A 127 4.48 18.20 -12.57
N PRO A 128 4.90 19.27 -13.27
CA PRO A 128 4.60 19.42 -14.69
C PRO A 128 5.36 18.37 -15.50
N SER A 129 4.79 17.90 -16.61
CA SER A 129 5.41 16.84 -17.43
C SER A 129 6.78 17.19 -18.02
N SER A 130 7.14 18.48 -18.01
CA SER A 130 8.45 19.00 -18.37
C SER A 130 9.50 18.92 -17.26
N ASP A 131 9.10 18.59 -16.03
CA ASP A 131 9.99 18.48 -14.88
C ASP A 131 10.68 17.12 -14.88
N SER A 132 12.00 17.10 -14.66
CA SER A 132 12.76 15.87 -14.46
C SER A 132 12.31 15.04 -13.26
N THR A 133 11.53 15.62 -12.35
CA THR A 133 10.92 14.95 -11.18
C THR A 133 9.53 14.38 -11.45
N TYR A 134 8.91 14.72 -12.60
CA TYR A 134 7.62 14.17 -13.02
C TYR A 134 7.67 12.66 -13.21
N TYR A 135 8.82 12.13 -13.64
CA TYR A 135 9.08 10.69 -13.66
C TYR A 135 10.37 10.39 -12.93
N THR A 136 10.27 9.71 -11.79
CA THR A 136 11.45 9.26 -11.06
C THR A 136 11.47 7.75 -10.91
N SER A 137 12.65 7.18 -11.16
CA SER A 137 13.03 5.83 -10.72
C SER A 137 13.94 5.88 -9.48
N SER A 138 14.18 7.08 -8.92
CA SER A 138 14.91 7.24 -7.68
C SER A 138 14.14 6.57 -6.56
N ARG A 139 14.85 5.89 -5.67
CA ARG A 139 14.26 5.23 -4.50
C ARG A 139 14.10 6.17 -3.30
N ASP A 140 14.55 7.41 -3.43
CA ASP A 140 14.44 8.43 -2.38
C ASP A 140 13.04 9.07 -2.38
N VAL A 141 12.05 8.29 -1.92
CA VAL A 141 10.65 8.74 -1.82
C VAL A 141 10.50 9.81 -0.75
N ALA A 142 11.22 9.67 0.37
CA ALA A 142 11.18 10.61 1.49
C ALA A 142 11.69 12.00 1.06
N GLY A 143 12.84 12.06 0.38
CA GLY A 143 13.36 13.32 -0.16
C GLY A 143 12.45 13.93 -1.21
N ALA A 144 11.89 13.13 -2.12
CA ALA A 144 10.95 13.63 -3.11
C ALA A 144 9.66 14.20 -2.49
N TYR A 145 9.11 13.53 -1.47
CA TYR A 145 7.98 14.04 -0.69
C TYR A 145 8.32 15.34 0.07
N GLN A 146 9.46 15.40 0.75
CA GLN A 146 9.90 16.58 1.51
C GLN A 146 10.11 17.82 0.65
N ASN A 147 10.53 17.63 -0.61
CA ASN A 147 10.77 18.73 -1.53
C ASN A 147 9.49 19.23 -2.22
N GLY A 148 8.35 18.52 -2.03
CA GLY A 148 7.08 18.81 -2.69
C GLY A 148 7.15 18.49 -4.19
N GLY A 149 6.09 17.93 -4.76
CA GLY A 149 6.04 17.69 -6.20
C GLY A 149 5.76 18.98 -6.97
N ASN A 150 6.51 20.06 -6.76
CA ASN A 150 6.32 21.32 -7.50
C ASN A 150 5.00 22.08 -7.20
N MET A 151 4.17 21.65 -6.23
CA MET A 151 3.10 22.51 -5.71
C MET A 151 3.68 23.69 -4.90
N PHE A 152 3.58 24.90 -5.46
CA PHE A 152 4.17 26.10 -4.84
C PHE A 152 3.38 26.60 -3.62
N ASN A 153 2.05 26.66 -3.70
CA ASN A 153 1.17 27.09 -2.60
C ASN A 153 -0.17 26.36 -2.70
N ALA A 154 -0.53 25.59 -1.67
CA ALA A 154 -1.80 24.84 -1.64
C ALA A 154 -3.03 25.75 -1.78
N ASN A 155 -2.93 27.02 -1.38
CA ASN A 155 -4.02 27.99 -1.50
C ASN A 155 -4.27 28.46 -2.95
N ASP A 156 -3.35 28.15 -3.86
CA ASP A 156 -3.47 28.47 -5.28
C ASP A 156 -4.25 27.41 -6.07
N TYR A 157 -4.73 26.35 -5.40
CA TYR A 157 -5.48 25.26 -6.04
C TYR A 157 -6.81 25.06 -5.31
N SER A 158 -7.89 24.86 -6.08
CA SER A 158 -9.22 24.55 -5.56
C SER A 158 -9.81 23.38 -6.32
N MET A 159 -10.42 22.44 -5.59
CA MET A 159 -11.15 21.33 -6.18
C MET A 159 -12.53 21.19 -5.52
N THR A 160 -13.57 21.13 -6.35
CA THR A 160 -14.95 20.84 -5.92
C THR A 160 -15.38 19.52 -6.55
N VAL A 161 -15.90 18.61 -5.72
CA VAL A 161 -16.52 17.36 -6.18
C VAL A 161 -18.01 17.43 -5.85
N SER A 162 -18.85 17.46 -6.87
CA SER A 162 -20.31 17.36 -6.76
C SER A 162 -20.75 15.96 -7.19
N GLN A 163 -21.65 15.36 -6.41
CA GLN A 163 -22.25 14.08 -6.72
C GLN A 163 -23.77 14.25 -6.73
N SER A 164 -24.43 13.83 -7.80
CA SER A 164 -25.88 13.85 -7.91
C SER A 164 -26.42 12.56 -8.50
N THR A 165 -27.56 12.11 -8.02
CA THR A 165 -28.23 10.93 -8.55
C THR A 165 -29.09 11.30 -9.76
N ASN A 166 -28.92 10.59 -10.86
CA ASN A 166 -29.70 10.74 -12.08
C ASN A 166 -30.39 9.40 -12.40
N GLY A 167 -31.57 9.19 -11.81
CA GLY A 167 -32.26 7.90 -11.87
C GLY A 167 -31.46 6.80 -11.17
N ASN A 168 -31.03 5.78 -11.94
CA ASN A 168 -30.19 4.68 -11.45
C ASN A 168 -28.68 4.97 -11.52
N ASN A 169 -28.30 6.16 -11.98
CA ASN A 169 -26.91 6.56 -12.20
C ASN A 169 -26.45 7.60 -11.17
N MET A 170 -25.14 7.68 -10.97
CA MET A 170 -24.47 8.71 -10.19
C MET A 170 -23.67 9.59 -11.14
N ASP A 171 -24.04 10.86 -11.20
CA ASP A 171 -23.30 11.90 -11.90
C ASP A 171 -22.29 12.49 -10.91
N ILE A 172 -21.01 12.38 -11.24
CA ILE A 172 -19.89 12.93 -10.46
C ILE A 172 -19.26 14.03 -11.31
N GLU A 173 -19.32 15.26 -10.84
CA GLU A 173 -18.64 16.40 -11.45
C GLU A 173 -17.46 16.81 -10.57
N ILE A 174 -16.30 16.97 -11.20
CA ILE A 174 -15.04 17.36 -10.55
C ILE A 174 -14.58 18.64 -11.23
N THR A 175 -14.56 19.74 -10.49
CA THR A 175 -14.01 21.02 -10.94
C THR A 175 -12.71 21.28 -10.21
N ALA A 176 -11.59 21.29 -10.94
CA ALA A 176 -10.28 21.70 -10.43
C ALA A 176 -9.88 23.05 -11.05
N THR A 177 -9.40 23.99 -10.24
CA THR A 177 -9.02 25.35 -10.65
C THR A 177 -7.68 25.72 -10.03
N TYR A 178 -6.77 26.29 -10.84
CA TYR A 178 -5.58 26.99 -10.36
C TYR A 178 -5.87 28.50 -10.29
N THR A 179 -5.66 29.09 -9.12
CA THR A 179 -5.88 30.51 -8.80
C THR A 179 -4.60 31.26 -8.49
N GLY A 180 -3.44 30.61 -8.60
CA GLY A 180 -2.14 31.26 -8.44
C GLY A 180 -1.79 32.20 -9.59
N SER A 181 -0.76 33.01 -9.39
CA SER A 181 -0.43 34.12 -10.29
C SER A 181 0.50 33.76 -11.45
N GLY A 182 0.84 32.48 -11.65
CA GLY A 182 1.54 31.93 -12.84
C GLY A 182 2.68 32.77 -13.39
#